data_AF-A0A7Y9K2Q4-F1
#
_entry.id   AF-A0A7Y9K2Q4-F1
#
_cell.length_a   1.000
_cell.length_b   1.000
_cell.length_c   1.000
_cell.angle_alpha   90.00
_cell.angle_beta   90.00
_cell.angle_gamma   90.00
#
_symmetry.space_group_name_H-M   'P 1'
#
loop_
_entity.id
_entity.type
_entity.pdbx_description
1 polymer ?
#
loop_
_entity_poly.entity_id
_entity_poly.type
_entity_poly.pdbx_seq_one_letter_code
_entity_poly.pdbx_strand_id
1 'polypeptide(L)' 'MNLVTRLLPVMAMVQPTPAWACTLCHSRLAEDVRAALFGPDFWSDLTAVTLPIPVLVAATCVVRKYLL' A
#
# COMPACT_ATOMS: atom_id res chain seq x y z
N MET A 1 21.14 0.10 8.01
CA MET A 1 19.72 -0.19 8.32
C MET A 1 18.98 -0.31 6.99
N ASN A 2 18.59 -1.53 6.60
CA ASN A 2 18.11 -1.84 5.25
C ASN A 2 16.74 -1.23 4.96
N LEU A 3 16.46 -0.89 3.69
CA LEU A 3 15.18 -0.32 3.23
C LEU A 3 13.97 -1.15 3.71
N VAL A 4 14.15 -2.48 3.77
CA VAL A 4 13.17 -3.46 4.25
C VAL A 4 12.75 -3.18 5.70
N THR A 5 13.67 -2.83 6.59
CA THR A 5 13.34 -2.52 8.00
C THR A 5 12.63 -1.18 8.16
N ARG A 6 12.77 -0.24 7.22
CA ARG A 6 12.01 1.03 7.21
C ARG A 6 10.61 0.89 6.63
N LEU A 7 10.38 -0.08 5.76
CA LEU A 7 9.08 -0.35 5.13
C LEU A 7 8.20 -1.35 5.92
N LEU A 8 8.78 -2.06 6.88
CA LEU A 8 8.07 -2.96 7.79
C LEU A 8 6.83 -2.35 8.48
N PRO A 9 6.84 -1.10 9.00
CA PRO A 9 5.64 -0.49 9.60
C PRO A 9 4.53 -0.21 8.57
N VAL A 10 4.89 0.04 7.30
CA VAL A 10 3.91 0.22 6.22
C VAL A 10 3.21 -1.11 5.92
N MET A 11 3.97 -2.21 5.88
CA MET A 11 3.40 -3.55 5.74
C MET A 11 2.54 -3.93 6.95
N ALA A 12 2.86 -3.44 8.15
CA ALA A 12 2.05 -3.63 9.35
C ALA A 12 0.71 -2.85 9.28
N MET A 13 0.69 -1.66 8.68
CA MET A 13 -0.52 -0.86 8.45
C MET A 13 -1.45 -1.46 7.38
N VAL A 14 -0.88 -2.21 6.43
CA VAL A 14 -1.61 -2.91 5.35
C VAL A 14 -2.12 -4.28 5.80
N GLN A 15 -1.76 -4.73 7.01
CA GLN A 15 -2.33 -5.96 7.51
C GLN A 15 -3.87 -5.80 7.62
N PRO A 16 -4.64 -6.86 7.33
CA PRO A 16 -6.08 -6.88 7.59
C PRO A 16 -6.39 -6.84 9.10
N THR A 17 -5.36 -6.73 9.95
CA THR A 17 -5.44 -6.83 11.41
C THR A 17 -6.09 -5.62 12.12
N PRO A 18 -5.77 -4.36 11.83
CA PRO A 18 -6.54 -3.22 12.36
C PRO A 18 -8.06 -3.31 12.11
N ALA A 19 -8.46 -4.10 11.11
CA ALA A 19 -9.84 -4.31 10.75
C ALA A 19 -10.60 -5.30 11.69
N TRP A 20 -9.98 -6.38 12.20
CA TRP A 20 -10.67 -7.29 13.15
C TRP A 20 -10.90 -6.69 14.53
N ALA A 21 -10.14 -5.66 14.91
CA ALA A 21 -10.26 -5.01 16.22
C ALA A 21 -11.46 -4.04 16.34
N CYS A 22 -12.18 -3.78 15.24
CA CYS A 22 -13.30 -2.85 15.23
C CYS A 22 -14.62 -3.62 15.37
N THR A 23 -15.35 -3.40 16.47
CA THR A 23 -16.59 -4.13 16.80
C THR A 23 -17.78 -3.79 15.88
N LEU A 24 -17.74 -2.63 15.20
CA LEU A 24 -18.64 -2.27 14.09
C LEU A 24 -18.41 -3.11 12.82
N CYS A 25 -17.24 -3.74 12.72
CA CYS A 25 -16.81 -4.45 11.54
C CYS A 25 -17.08 -5.96 11.54
N HIS A 26 -17.90 -6.44 12.48
CA HIS A 26 -18.52 -7.77 12.42
C HIS A 26 -19.89 -7.74 11.72
N SER A 27 -20.30 -6.59 11.18
CA SER A 27 -21.48 -6.51 10.31
C SER A 27 -21.19 -7.13 8.95
N ARG A 28 -22.21 -7.73 8.33
CA ARG A 28 -22.11 -8.27 6.96
C ARG A 28 -21.55 -7.26 5.96
N LEU A 29 -21.98 -6.01 6.06
CA LEU A 29 -21.50 -4.91 5.22
C LEU A 29 -19.97 -4.71 5.35
N ALA A 30 -19.42 -4.78 6.56
CA ALA A 30 -17.98 -4.61 6.75
C ALA A 30 -17.17 -5.79 6.20
N GLU A 31 -17.74 -7.00 6.23
CA GLU A 31 -17.15 -8.20 5.63
C GLU A 31 -17.13 -8.09 4.10
N ASP A 32 -18.24 -7.66 3.50
CA ASP A 32 -18.35 -7.43 2.06
C ASP A 32 -17.39 -6.32 1.59
N VAL A 33 -17.31 -5.21 2.32
CA VAL A 33 -16.39 -4.10 2.01
C VAL A 33 -14.94 -4.54 2.12
N ARG A 34 -14.58 -5.40 3.08
CA ARG A 34 -13.23 -5.99 3.15
C ARG A 34 -12.93 -6.95 2.02
N ALA A 35 -13.88 -7.81 1.67
CA ALA A 35 -13.72 -8.72 0.56
C ALA A 35 -13.52 -7.94 -0.76
N ALA A 36 -14.22 -6.81 -0.92
CA ALA A 36 -14.04 -5.93 -2.07
C ALA A 36 -12.69 -5.18 -2.04
N LEU A 37 -12.29 -4.62 -0.89
CA LEU A 37 -11.05 -3.84 -0.76
C LEU A 37 -9.79 -4.70 -0.78
N PHE A 38 -9.80 -5.84 -0.09
CA PHE A 38 -8.67 -6.78 0.01
C PHE A 38 -8.88 -8.02 -0.86
N GLY A 39 -9.63 -7.86 -1.95
CA GLY A 39 -9.88 -8.91 -2.92
C GLY A 39 -8.61 -9.40 -3.62
N PRO A 40 -8.74 -10.37 -4.53
CA PRO A 40 -7.59 -10.95 -5.24
C PRO A 40 -6.74 -9.90 -5.98
N ASP A 41 -7.36 -8.81 -6.43
CA ASP A 41 -6.73 -7.73 -7.19
C ASP A 41 -6.13 -6.61 -6.31
N PHE A 42 -6.20 -6.73 -4.97
CA PHE A 42 -5.72 -5.70 -4.05
C PHE A 42 -4.26 -5.29 -4.33
N TRP A 43 -3.39 -6.25 -4.58
CA TRP A 43 -1.97 -5.97 -4.84
C TRP A 43 -1.75 -5.29 -6.19
N SER A 44 -2.52 -5.66 -7.23
CA SER A 44 -2.46 -4.99 -8.53
C SER A 44 -2.97 -3.54 -8.44
N ASP A 45 -4.05 -3.30 -7.70
CA ASP A 45 -4.59 -1.96 -7.54
C ASP A 45 -3.67 -1.09 -6.68
N LEU A 46 -3.15 -1.64 -5.58
CA LEU A 46 -2.19 -0.95 -4.72
C LEU A 46 -0.93 -0.57 -5.50
N THR A 47 -0.40 -1.47 -6.32
CA THR A 47 0.76 -1.17 -7.16
C THR A 47 0.42 -0.14 -8.23
N ALA A 48 -0.71 -0.26 -8.93
CA ALA A 48 -1.13 0.73 -9.94
C ALA A 48 -1.25 2.15 -9.36
N VAL A 49 -1.78 2.28 -8.13
CA VAL A 49 -1.92 3.57 -7.45
C VAL A 49 -0.58 4.10 -6.93
N THR A 50 0.29 3.22 -6.43
CA THR A 50 1.56 3.65 -5.80
C THR A 50 2.71 3.81 -6.78
N LEU A 51 2.68 3.15 -7.95
CA LEU A 51 3.76 3.14 -8.95
C LEU A 51 4.14 4.52 -9.53
N PRO A 52 3.21 5.46 -9.78
CA PRO A 52 3.57 6.75 -10.39
C PRO A 52 4.56 7.58 -9.55
N ILE A 53 4.45 7.51 -8.22
CA ILE A 53 5.29 8.29 -7.29
C ILE A 53 6.78 7.88 -7.38
N PRO A 54 7.18 6.61 -7.16
CA PRO A 54 8.57 6.20 -7.26
C PRO A 54 9.12 6.36 -8.68
N VAL A 55 8.28 6.24 -9.73
CA VAL A 55 8.69 6.49 -11.11
C VAL A 55 9.07 7.96 -11.30
N LEU A 56 8.25 8.90 -10.83
CA LEU A 56 8.56 10.33 -10.89
C LEU A 56 9.81 10.68 -10.08
N VAL A 57 9.97 10.10 -8.89
CA VAL A 57 11.18 10.29 -8.07
C VAL A 57 12.41 9.76 -8.79
N ALA A 58 12.35 8.57 -9.38
CA ALA A 58 13.46 8.01 -10.15
C ALA A 58 13.81 8.89 -11.36
N ALA A 59 12.80 9.33 -12.12
CA ALA A 59 13.00 10.20 -13.28
C ALA A 59 13.67 11.53 -12.89
N THR A 60 13.20 12.18 -11.83
CA THR A 60 13.81 13.43 -11.34
C THR A 60 15.24 13.25 -10.84
N CYS A 61 15.54 12.14 -10.15
CA CYS A 61 16.91 11.80 -9.76
C CYS A 61 17.83 11.56 -10.95
N VAL A 62 17.34 10.87 -11.99
CA VAL A 62 18.09 10.62 -13.24
C VAL A 62 18.36 11.95 -13.97
N VAL A 63 17.35 12.78 -14.15
CA VAL A 63 17.49 14.13 -14.74
C VAL A 63 18.53 14.93 -13.98
N ARG A 64 18.43 14.99 -12.65
CA ARG A 64 19.41 15.71 -11.82
C ARG A 64 20.84 15.18 -11.96
N LYS A 65 21.03 13.87 -12.15
CA LYS A 65 22.36 13.27 -12.23
C LYS A 65 23.04 13.49 -13.59
N TYR A 66 22.25 13.54 -14.67
CA TYR A 66 22.78 13.55 -16.05
C TYR A 66 22.62 14.89 -16.77
N LEU A 67 21.74 15.78 -16.31
CA LEU A 67 21.47 17.08 -16.94
C LEU A 67 21.87 18.29 -16.09
N LEU A 68 22.17 18.12 -14.80
CA LEU A 68 22.64 19.14 -13.87
C LEU A 68 23.97 18.70 -13.23
#